data_AF-A0AAV8DQD9-F1
#
_entry.id   AF-A0AAV8DQD9-F1
#
_cell.length_a   1.000
_cell.length_b   1.000
_cell.length_c   1.000
_cell.angle_alpha   90.00
_cell.angle_beta   90.00
_cell.angle_gamma   90.00
#
_symmetry.space_group_name_H-M   'P 1'
#
loop_
_entity.id
_entity.type
_entity.pdbx_description
1 polymer ?
#
loop_
_entity_poly.entity_id
_entity_poly.type
_entity_poly.pdbx_seq_one_letter_code
_entity_poly.pdbx_strand_id
1 'polypeptide(L)'
;MAKALRLCYLVIFFTFYSAAISGYWAFGSQVSSNVLESLMPDSGPSLAPTWLLGLAVVFVLLQLLAIGLVYSQVAYEIMEKNSADSTQGMFSKRNLIPRIILRTLYMIFCGFMAAMLPFFGDIVAVVVAIGFIPLDFILPLLLYNMEIRPSRGKPIYWMNLSIMVIFTIVGIIGAVSSVRKLVIDANQFKLFSNNVID
;
A
#
# COMPACT_ATOMS: atom_id res chain seq x y z
N MET A 1 -12.98 16.52 17.76
CA MET A 1 -12.20 15.44 17.10
C MET A 1 -13.07 14.22 16.78
N ALA A 2 -13.67 13.53 17.75
CA ALA A 2 -14.40 12.26 17.51
C ALA A 2 -15.60 12.34 16.52
N LYS A 3 -16.29 13.47 16.42
CA LYS A 3 -17.36 13.68 15.42
C LYS A 3 -16.81 13.67 13.99
N ALA A 4 -15.71 14.38 13.75
CA ALA A 4 -15.04 14.42 12.44
C ALA A 4 -14.48 13.04 12.08
N LEU A 5 -13.84 12.36 13.03
CA LEU A 5 -13.30 11.01 12.81
C LEU A 5 -14.39 10.02 12.39
N ARG A 6 -15.54 10.01 13.08
CA ARG A 6 -16.68 9.16 12.72
C ARG A 6 -17.21 9.46 11.32
N LEU A 7 -17.30 10.74 10.96
CA LEU A 7 -17.73 11.15 9.63
C LEU A 7 -16.75 10.65 8.55
N CYS A 8 -15.44 10.82 8.77
CA CYS A 8 -14.42 10.35 7.83
C CYS A 8 -14.50 8.84 7.61
N TYR A 9 -14.56 8.04 8.68
CA TYR A 9 -14.68 6.58 8.56
C TYR A 9 -15.98 6.15 7.89
N LEU A 10 -17.09 6.86 8.14
CA LEU A 10 -18.35 6.58 7.47
C LEU A 10 -18.23 6.80 5.96
N VAL A 11 -17.66 7.94 5.55
CA VAL A 11 -17.44 8.24 4.11
C VAL A 11 -16.54 7.18 3.48
N ILE A 12 -15.40 6.86 4.11
CA ILE A 12 -14.48 5.82 3.62
C ILE A 12 -15.20 4.49 3.46
N PHE A 13 -15.97 4.07 4.46
CA PHE A 13 -16.71 2.81 4.43
C PHE A 13 -17.66 2.76 3.24
N PHE A 14 -18.51 3.77 3.05
CA PHE A 14 -19.46 3.77 1.94
C PHE A 14 -18.78 3.84 0.58
N THR A 15 -17.74 4.66 0.42
CA THR A 15 -17.03 4.77 -0.87
C THR A 15 -16.35 3.46 -1.25
N PHE A 16 -15.62 2.83 -0.32
CA PHE A 16 -14.87 1.60 -0.60
C PHE A 16 -15.80 0.40 -0.78
N TYR A 17 -16.77 0.19 0.12
CA TYR A 17 -17.67 -0.96 0.03
C TYR A 17 -18.63 -0.85 -1.15
N SER A 18 -19.10 0.36 -1.51
CA SER A 18 -19.94 0.53 -2.70
C SER A 18 -19.17 0.11 -3.96
N ALA A 19 -17.91 0.55 -4.10
CA ALA A 19 -17.07 0.15 -5.23
C ALA A 19 -16.78 -1.36 -5.23
N ALA A 20 -16.47 -1.95 -4.07
CA ALA A 20 -16.19 -3.38 -3.96
C ALA A 20 -17.41 -4.25 -4.26
N ILE A 21 -18.58 -3.91 -3.71
CA ILE A 21 -19.84 -4.65 -3.92
C ILE A 21 -20.28 -4.57 -5.38
N SER A 22 -20.24 -3.37 -5.98
CA SER A 22 -20.62 -3.18 -7.38
C SER A 22 -19.64 -3.88 -8.35
N GLY A 23 -18.34 -3.83 -8.06
CA GLY A 23 -17.32 -4.56 -8.82
C GLY A 23 -17.54 -6.08 -8.75
N TYR A 24 -17.74 -6.62 -7.55
CA TYR A 24 -18.00 -8.05 -7.38
C TYR A 24 -19.33 -8.48 -8.01
N TRP A 25 -20.37 -7.64 -7.95
CA TRP A 25 -21.63 -7.92 -8.65
C TRP A 25 -21.40 -8.02 -10.16
N ALA A 26 -20.65 -7.08 -10.75
CA ALA A 26 -20.44 -7.01 -12.18
C ALA A 26 -19.55 -8.13 -12.74
N PHE A 27 -18.46 -8.46 -12.05
CA PHE A 27 -17.41 -9.36 -12.55
C PHE A 27 -17.32 -10.71 -11.82
N GLY A 28 -18.02 -10.85 -10.68
CA GLY A 28 -18.00 -12.07 -9.88
C GLY A 28 -16.60 -12.46 -9.43
N SER A 29 -16.29 -13.75 -9.51
CA SER A 29 -14.99 -14.31 -9.12
C SER A 29 -13.84 -13.98 -10.07
N GLN A 30 -14.13 -13.39 -11.24
CA GLN A 30 -13.12 -13.03 -12.25
C GLN A 30 -12.65 -11.58 -12.12
N VAL A 31 -13.07 -10.86 -11.07
CA VAL A 31 -12.63 -9.48 -10.84
C VAL A 31 -11.12 -9.44 -10.59
N SER A 32 -10.41 -8.61 -11.35
CA SER A 32 -8.98 -8.39 -11.16
C SER A 32 -8.72 -7.46 -9.97
N SER A 33 -7.51 -7.51 -9.42
CA SER A 33 -7.11 -6.64 -8.31
C SER A 33 -7.10 -5.16 -8.70
N ASN A 34 -6.88 -4.87 -9.98
CA ASN A 34 -6.94 -3.54 -10.55
C ASN A 34 -8.20 -3.41 -11.41
N VAL A 35 -9.17 -2.62 -10.95
CA VAL A 35 -10.47 -2.43 -11.62
C VAL A 35 -10.34 -2.02 -13.09
N LEU A 36 -9.28 -1.30 -13.48
CA LEU A 36 -9.07 -0.90 -14.87
C LEU A 36 -8.80 -2.09 -15.80
N GLU A 37 -8.11 -3.12 -15.32
CA GLU A 37 -7.89 -4.37 -16.08
C GLU A 37 -9.20 -5.12 -16.27
N SER A 38 -10.10 -5.10 -15.27
CA SER A 38 -11.43 -5.71 -15.42
C SER A 38 -12.30 -4.97 -16.45
N LEU A 39 -12.15 -3.65 -16.57
CA LEU A 39 -12.93 -2.82 -17.50
C LEU A 39 -12.34 -2.74 -18.91
N MET A 40 -11.04 -2.98 -19.04
CA MET A 40 -10.30 -3.00 -20.30
C MET A 40 -9.49 -4.30 -20.40
N PRO A 41 -10.16 -5.44 -20.65
CA PRO A 41 -9.47 -6.72 -20.79
C PRO A 41 -8.60 -6.73 -22.07
N ASP A 42 -7.46 -7.41 -22.02
CA ASP A 42 -6.54 -7.52 -23.16
C ASP A 42 -7.16 -8.26 -24.36
N SER A 43 -8.10 -9.18 -24.08
CA SER A 43 -8.89 -9.89 -25.09
C SER A 43 -10.36 -9.48 -25.05
N GLY A 44 -10.76 -8.55 -25.92
CA GLY A 44 -12.17 -8.21 -26.14
C GLY A 44 -12.44 -6.71 -26.27
N PRO A 45 -13.69 -6.31 -26.51
CA PRO A 45 -14.08 -4.91 -26.51
C PRO A 45 -14.08 -4.35 -25.08
N SER A 46 -13.65 -3.10 -24.91
CA SER A 46 -13.72 -2.39 -23.63
C SER A 46 -15.16 -2.32 -23.13
N LEU A 47 -15.39 -2.68 -21.87
CA LEU A 47 -16.72 -2.73 -21.27
C LEU A 47 -17.28 -1.34 -20.92
N ALA A 48 -16.43 -0.31 -20.98
CA ALA A 48 -16.78 1.08 -20.79
C ALA A 48 -16.24 1.95 -21.95
N PRO A 49 -16.78 3.17 -22.14
CA PRO A 49 -16.26 4.10 -23.15
C PRO A 49 -14.77 4.41 -22.94
N THR A 50 -13.97 4.29 -24.00
CA THR A 50 -12.51 4.46 -23.94
C THR A 50 -12.08 5.84 -23.44
N TRP A 51 -12.83 6.90 -23.76
CA TRP A 51 -12.56 8.24 -23.26
C TRP A 51 -12.68 8.34 -21.73
N LEU A 52 -13.65 7.62 -21.14
CA LEU A 52 -13.90 7.61 -19.70
C LEU A 52 -12.80 6.84 -18.98
N LEU A 53 -12.39 5.69 -19.53
CA LEU A 53 -11.27 4.91 -19.02
C LEU A 53 -9.95 5.68 -19.10
N GLY A 54 -9.69 6.37 -20.23
CA GLY A 54 -8.52 7.23 -20.39
C GLY A 54 -8.49 8.36 -19.36
N LEU A 55 -9.64 9.01 -19.11
CA LEU A 55 -9.76 10.04 -18.09
C LEU A 55 -9.52 9.47 -16.68
N ALA A 56 -10.06 8.29 -16.37
CA ALA A 56 -9.83 7.61 -15.10
C ALA A 56 -8.33 7.31 -14.87
N VAL A 57 -7.64 6.79 -15.89
CA VAL A 57 -6.18 6.55 -15.85
C VAL A 57 -5.43 7.85 -15.57
N VAL A 58 -5.77 8.96 -16.24
CA VAL A 58 -5.12 10.25 -16.00
C VAL A 58 -5.30 10.72 -14.56
N PHE A 59 -6.50 10.60 -14.00
CA PHE A 59 -6.76 10.97 -12.61
C PHE A 59 -6.02 10.08 -11.61
N VAL A 60 -5.95 8.77 -11.85
CA VAL A 60 -5.16 7.85 -11.03
C VAL A 60 -3.68 8.22 -11.10
N LEU A 61 -3.13 8.51 -12.27
CA LEU A 61 -1.74 8.93 -12.42
C LEU A 61 -1.45 10.25 -11.68
N LEU A 62 -2.32 11.26 -11.82
CA LEU A 62 -2.17 12.53 -11.11
C LEU A 62 -2.21 12.34 -9.59
N GLN A 63 -3.14 11.52 -9.10
CA GLN A 63 -3.25 11.17 -7.68
C GLN A 63 -1.99 10.45 -7.17
N LEU A 64 -1.50 9.45 -7.92
CA LEU A 64 -0.30 8.69 -7.58
C LEU A 64 0.97 9.55 -7.59
N LEU A 65 1.07 10.51 -8.53
CA LEU A 65 2.18 11.47 -8.55
C LEU A 65 2.17 12.35 -7.29
N ALA A 66 1.02 12.90 -6.91
CA ALA A 66 0.90 13.72 -5.71
C ALA A 66 1.27 12.94 -4.44
N ILE A 67 0.72 11.74 -4.29
CA ILE A 67 0.97 10.88 -3.13
C ILE A 67 2.42 10.39 -3.09
N GLY A 68 2.98 10.00 -4.24
CA GLY A 68 4.36 9.55 -4.37
C GLY A 68 5.36 10.61 -3.93
N LEU A 69 5.10 11.89 -4.27
CA LEU A 69 5.92 13.01 -3.81
C LEU A 69 5.89 13.16 -2.29
N VAL A 70 4.70 13.09 -1.68
CA VAL A 70 4.54 13.25 -0.22
C VAL A 70 5.21 12.12 0.54
N TYR A 71 4.99 10.85 0.15
CA TYR A 71 5.62 9.73 0.84
C TYR A 71 7.14 9.69 0.65
N SER A 72 7.64 10.08 -0.53
CA SER A 72 9.08 10.11 -0.78
C SER A 72 9.81 11.14 0.08
N GLN A 73 9.13 12.19 0.57
CA GLN A 73 9.74 13.16 1.48
C GLN A 73 10.25 12.51 2.77
N VAL A 74 9.52 11.52 3.31
CA VAL A 74 9.95 10.81 4.52
C VAL A 74 11.22 10.01 4.25
N ALA A 75 11.30 9.32 3.11
CA ALA A 75 12.49 8.59 2.70
C ALA A 75 13.68 9.53 2.48
N TYR A 76 13.45 10.65 1.80
CA TYR A 76 14.48 11.66 1.56
C TYR A 76 15.02 12.25 2.86
N GLU A 77 14.17 12.55 3.84
CA GLU A 77 14.60 13.07 5.13
C GLU A 77 15.53 12.08 5.86
N ILE A 78 15.19 10.78 5.85
CA ILE A 78 16.00 9.73 6.48
C ILE A 78 17.35 9.58 5.75
N MET A 79 17.34 9.57 4.41
CA MET A 79 18.55 9.43 3.60
C MET A 79 19.47 10.66 3.72
N GLU A 80 18.90 11.85 3.66
CA GLU A 80 19.63 13.12 3.75
C GLU A 80 20.17 13.36 5.16
N LYS A 81 19.45 12.99 6.22
CA LYS A 81 19.95 13.09 7.61
C LYS A 81 21.25 12.33 7.81
N ASN A 82 21.42 11.19 7.15
CA ASN A 82 22.64 10.38 7.25
C ASN A 82 23.80 10.91 6.39
N SER A 83 23.51 11.70 5.35
CA SER A 83 24.51 12.17 4.38
C SER A 83 24.84 13.66 4.49
N ALA A 84 23.98 14.47 5.12
CA ALA A 84 24.14 15.92 5.17
C ALA A 84 25.10 16.34 6.27
N ASP A 85 26.01 17.25 5.94
CA ASP A 85 26.87 17.91 6.91
C ASP A 85 26.09 19.05 7.57
N SER A 86 25.84 18.94 8.88
CA SER A 86 25.09 19.93 9.67
C SER A 86 25.82 21.26 9.83
N THR A 87 27.11 21.33 9.49
CA THR A 87 27.92 22.55 9.56
C THR A 87 27.85 23.40 8.28
N GLN A 88 27.31 22.84 7.20
CA GLN A 88 27.21 23.49 5.89
C GLN A 88 25.76 23.82 5.56
N GLY A 89 25.53 24.95 4.87
CA GLY A 89 24.18 25.33 4.42
C GLY A 89 23.53 24.27 3.53
N MET A 90 22.20 24.17 3.56
CA MET A 90 21.43 23.17 2.78
C MET A 90 21.73 23.19 1.26
N PHE A 91 22.03 24.36 0.71
CA PHE A 91 22.35 24.53 -0.72
C PHE A 91 23.85 24.57 -1.03
N SER A 92 24.71 24.27 -0.04
CA SER A 92 26.15 24.13 -0.27
C SER A 92 26.40 22.96 -1.22
N LYS A 93 27.39 23.07 -2.11
CA LYS A 93 27.75 21.99 -3.08
C LYS A 93 27.98 20.64 -2.38
N ARG A 94 28.50 20.67 -1.14
CA ARG A 94 28.75 19.48 -0.32
C ARG A 94 27.47 18.74 0.12
N ASN A 95 26.35 19.44 0.29
CA ASN A 95 25.07 18.85 0.66
C ASN A 95 24.13 18.67 -0.55
N LEU A 96 24.23 19.55 -1.55
CA LEU A 96 23.39 19.52 -2.75
C LEU A 96 23.72 18.34 -3.68
N ILE A 97 25.00 18.03 -3.87
CA ILE A 97 25.42 16.94 -4.77
C ILE A 97 24.96 15.56 -4.23
N PRO A 98 25.24 15.18 -2.96
CA PRO A 98 24.75 13.93 -2.41
C PRO A 98 23.22 13.86 -2.41
N ARG A 99 22.54 14.98 -2.13
CA ARG A 99 21.07 15.05 -2.16
C ARG A 99 20.50 14.70 -3.53
N ILE A 100 21.00 15.30 -4.61
CA ILE A 100 20.52 15.01 -5.97
C ILE A 100 20.80 13.55 -6.32
N ILE A 101 21.99 13.05 -6.01
CA ILE A 101 22.37 11.65 -6.27
C ILE A 101 21.44 10.69 -5.52
N LEU A 102 21.27 10.89 -4.21
CA LEU A 102 20.45 10.03 -3.34
C LEU A 102 18.99 10.01 -3.77
N ARG A 103 18.40 11.18 -4.08
CA ARG A 103 17.02 11.26 -4.57
C ARG A 103 16.86 10.57 -5.93
N THR A 104 17.81 10.76 -6.82
CA THR A 104 17.77 10.14 -8.16
C THR A 104 17.94 8.63 -8.07
N LEU A 105 18.88 8.13 -7.26
CA LEU A 105 19.06 6.70 -7.00
C LEU A 105 17.82 6.08 -6.37
N TYR A 106 17.18 6.76 -5.42
CA TYR A 106 15.93 6.32 -4.82
C TYR A 106 14.82 6.18 -5.88
N MET A 107 14.62 7.21 -6.72
CA MET A 107 13.60 7.16 -7.76
C MET A 107 13.88 6.09 -8.82
N ILE A 108 15.15 5.92 -9.22
CA ILE A 108 15.56 4.85 -10.13
C ILE A 108 15.28 3.49 -9.50
N PHE A 109 15.61 3.31 -8.22
CA PHE A 109 15.35 2.08 -7.50
C PHE A 109 13.84 1.78 -7.42
N CYS A 110 13.01 2.76 -7.06
CA CYS A 110 11.56 2.60 -7.05
C CYS A 110 11.01 2.23 -8.44
N GLY A 111 11.46 2.92 -9.49
CA GLY A 111 11.07 2.62 -10.87
C GLY A 111 11.51 1.23 -11.32
N PHE A 112 12.73 0.81 -10.95
CA PHE A 112 13.25 -0.52 -11.22
C PHE A 112 12.41 -1.60 -10.52
N MET A 113 12.11 -1.43 -9.23
CA MET A 113 11.29 -2.37 -8.48
C MET A 113 9.86 -2.47 -9.05
N ALA A 114 9.27 -1.33 -9.46
CA ALA A 114 7.97 -1.30 -10.11
C ALA A 114 7.96 -2.03 -11.46
N ALA A 115 9.03 -1.92 -12.25
CA ALA A 115 9.17 -2.64 -13.52
C ALA A 115 9.44 -4.14 -13.33
N MET A 116 10.12 -4.52 -12.24
CA MET A 116 10.49 -5.90 -11.94
C MET A 116 9.33 -6.73 -11.38
N LEU A 117 8.40 -6.11 -10.65
CA LEU A 117 7.32 -6.80 -9.93
C LEU A 117 5.94 -6.24 -10.30
N PRO A 118 5.33 -6.66 -11.42
CA PRO A 118 4.00 -6.19 -11.85
C PRO A 118 2.83 -6.81 -11.06
N PHE A 119 3.06 -7.36 -9.86
CA PHE A 119 2.06 -8.05 -9.04
C PHE A 119 1.44 -7.11 -8.01
N PHE A 120 0.68 -6.12 -8.48
CA PHE A 120 0.11 -5.10 -7.59
C PHE A 120 -0.68 -5.71 -6.42
N GLY A 121 -1.57 -6.66 -6.70
CA GLY A 121 -2.42 -7.30 -5.70
C GLY A 121 -1.61 -8.02 -4.61
N ASP A 122 -0.66 -8.87 -5.00
CA ASP A 122 0.11 -9.67 -4.05
C ASP A 122 1.09 -8.81 -3.23
N ILE A 123 1.73 -7.81 -3.84
CA ILE A 123 2.61 -6.87 -3.11
C ILE A 123 1.81 -6.10 -2.07
N VAL A 124 0.65 -5.55 -2.45
CA VAL A 124 -0.22 -4.84 -1.51
C VAL A 124 -0.66 -5.77 -0.38
N ALA A 125 -1.01 -7.02 -0.70
CA ALA A 125 -1.40 -8.00 0.31
C ALA A 125 -0.26 -8.34 1.30
N VAL A 126 0.99 -8.44 0.83
CA VAL A 126 2.17 -8.62 1.70
C VAL A 126 2.38 -7.40 2.60
N VAL A 127 2.32 -6.19 2.04
CA VAL A 127 2.50 -4.93 2.80
C VAL A 127 1.41 -4.77 3.86
N VAL A 128 0.16 -5.11 3.54
CA VAL A 128 -0.94 -5.08 4.51
C VAL A 128 -0.73 -6.10 5.61
N ALA A 129 -0.35 -7.33 5.28
CA ALA A 129 -0.19 -8.39 6.27
C ALA A 129 0.96 -8.12 7.26
N ILE A 130 2.10 -7.64 6.77
CA ILE A 130 3.31 -7.44 7.57
C ILE A 130 3.33 -6.05 8.24
N GLY A 131 2.87 -5.02 7.53
CA GLY A 131 2.95 -3.63 7.98
C GLY A 131 1.66 -3.16 8.66
N PHE A 132 0.57 -3.10 7.90
CA PHE A 132 -0.66 -2.45 8.37
C PHE A 132 -1.36 -3.23 9.48
N ILE A 133 -1.43 -4.56 9.41
CA ILE A 133 -2.11 -5.33 10.46
C ILE A 133 -1.48 -5.10 11.84
N PRO A 134 -0.14 -5.21 12.01
CA PRO A 134 0.49 -4.89 13.28
C PRO A 134 0.34 -3.43 13.68
N LEU A 135 0.50 -2.49 12.76
CA LEU A 135 0.46 -1.06 13.06
C LEU A 135 -0.95 -0.57 13.44
N ASP A 136 -2.00 -1.10 12.82
CA ASP A 136 -3.37 -0.61 13.00
C ASP A 136 -4.12 -1.37 14.10
N PHE A 137 -3.90 -2.69 14.23
CA PHE A 137 -4.68 -3.52 15.16
C PHE A 137 -3.90 -3.95 16.40
N ILE A 138 -2.59 -4.20 16.29
CA ILE A 138 -1.80 -4.74 17.40
C ILE A 138 -1.19 -3.62 18.23
N LEU A 139 -0.45 -2.72 17.57
CA LEU A 139 0.33 -1.67 18.22
C LEU A 139 -0.53 -0.73 19.09
N PRO A 140 -1.69 -0.21 18.65
CA PRO A 140 -2.47 0.71 19.46
C PRO A 140 -3.00 0.04 20.74
N LEU A 141 -3.38 -1.23 20.65
CA LEU A 141 -3.86 -2.01 21.80
C LEU A 141 -2.73 -2.39 22.76
N LEU A 142 -1.55 -2.69 22.23
CA LEU A 142 -0.35 -2.92 23.01
C LEU A 142 0.03 -1.66 23.80
N LEU A 143 0.08 -0.51 23.13
CA LEU A 143 0.35 0.79 23.76
C LEU A 143 -0.71 1.15 24.80
N TYR A 144 -2.01 0.94 24.49
CA TYR A 144 -3.10 1.17 25.43
C TYR A 144 -2.93 0.32 26.70
N ASN A 145 -2.61 -0.96 26.56
CA ASN A 145 -2.43 -1.86 27.70
C ASN A 145 -1.17 -1.53 28.51
N MET A 146 -0.10 -1.05 27.88
CA MET A 146 1.14 -0.64 28.57
C MET A 146 0.96 0.65 29.39
N GLU A 147 0.23 1.63 28.85
CA GLU A 147 0.06 2.93 29.46
C GLU A 147 -1.04 2.93 30.54
N ILE A 148 -2.24 2.46 30.20
CA ILE A 148 -3.40 2.51 31.11
C ILE A 148 -3.38 1.36 32.13
N ARG A 149 -2.67 0.27 31.82
CA ARG A 149 -2.54 -0.93 32.66
C ARG A 149 -3.89 -1.39 33.26
N PRO A 150 -4.90 -1.69 32.43
CA PRO A 150 -6.18 -2.14 32.94
C PRO A 150 -6.02 -3.42 33.77
N SER A 151 -6.72 -3.50 34.90
CA SER A 151 -6.78 -4.72 35.71
C SER A 151 -7.20 -5.92 34.86
N ARG A 152 -6.55 -7.07 35.07
CA ARG A 152 -6.84 -8.34 34.37
C ARG A 152 -8.27 -8.84 34.59
N GLY A 153 -8.99 -8.32 35.58
CA GLY A 153 -10.40 -8.61 35.81
C GLY A 153 -11.36 -7.81 34.92
N LYS A 154 -10.88 -6.77 34.21
CA LYS A 154 -11.75 -5.95 33.35
C LYS A 154 -11.93 -6.62 31.97
N PRO A 155 -13.16 -6.62 31.42
CA PRO A 155 -13.41 -7.22 30.11
C PRO A 155 -12.63 -6.55 28.98
N ILE A 156 -12.33 -5.26 29.13
CA ILE A 156 -11.53 -4.47 28.17
C ILE A 156 -10.14 -5.07 27.96
N TYR A 157 -9.49 -5.57 29.03
CA TYR A 157 -8.16 -6.18 28.92
C TYR A 157 -8.21 -7.45 28.06
N TRP A 158 -9.19 -8.32 28.31
CA TRP A 158 -9.38 -9.56 27.55
C TRP A 158 -9.81 -9.31 26.11
N MET A 159 -10.63 -8.29 25.87
CA MET A 159 -10.99 -7.87 24.51
C MET A 159 -9.75 -7.39 23.74
N ASN A 160 -8.95 -6.49 24.32
CA ASN A 160 -7.73 -6.01 23.70
C ASN A 160 -6.75 -7.15 23.42
N LEU A 161 -6.57 -8.07 24.38
CA LEU A 161 -5.72 -9.25 24.21
C LEU A 161 -6.21 -10.15 23.08
N SER A 162 -7.52 -10.40 23.01
CA SER A 162 -8.11 -11.24 21.96
C SER A 162 -7.90 -10.64 20.57
N ILE A 163 -8.12 -9.32 20.42
CA ILE A 163 -7.88 -8.64 19.15
C ILE A 163 -6.41 -8.75 18.75
N MET A 164 -5.47 -8.48 19.66
CA MET A 164 -4.04 -8.62 19.37
C MET A 164 -3.69 -10.04 18.90
N VAL A 165 -4.16 -11.08 19.59
CA VAL A 165 -3.87 -12.48 19.24
C VAL A 165 -4.48 -12.85 17.89
N ILE A 166 -5.76 -12.53 17.67
CA ILE A 166 -6.46 -12.84 16.41
C ILE A 166 -5.76 -12.16 15.23
N PHE A 167 -5.48 -10.86 15.32
CA PHE A 167 -4.84 -10.13 14.23
C PHE A 167 -3.37 -10.51 14.04
N THR A 168 -2.68 -10.98 15.09
CA THR A 168 -1.36 -11.59 14.92
C THR A 168 -1.44 -12.86 14.08
N ILE A 169 -2.38 -13.75 14.38
CA ILE A 169 -2.59 -14.99 13.63
C ILE A 169 -2.98 -14.67 12.18
N VAL A 170 -3.92 -13.74 11.97
CA VAL A 170 -4.35 -13.31 10.63
C VAL A 170 -3.18 -12.67 9.86
N GLY A 171 -2.36 -11.85 10.52
CA GLY A 171 -1.16 -11.24 9.92
C GLY A 171 -0.15 -12.29 9.47
N ILE A 172 0.13 -13.31 10.29
CA ILE A 172 1.04 -14.40 9.95
C ILE A 172 0.49 -15.21 8.77
N ILE A 173 -0.78 -15.63 8.83
CA ILE A 173 -1.41 -16.41 7.76
C ILE A 173 -1.44 -15.61 6.45
N GLY A 174 -1.82 -14.33 6.53
CA GLY A 174 -1.85 -13.42 5.40
C GLY A 174 -0.46 -13.24 4.78
N ALA A 175 0.57 -13.02 5.60
CA ALA A 175 1.94 -12.86 5.12
C ALA A 175 2.43 -14.13 4.42
N VAL A 176 2.23 -15.30 5.01
CA VAL A 176 2.62 -16.58 4.40
C VAL A 176 1.87 -16.82 3.09
N SER A 177 0.55 -16.57 3.07
CA SER A 177 -0.27 -16.75 1.87
C SER A 177 0.15 -15.83 0.73
N SER A 178 0.33 -14.53 1.02
CA SER A 178 0.67 -13.54 0.00
C SER A 178 2.09 -13.70 -0.51
N VAL A 179 3.06 -14.01 0.36
CA VAL A 179 4.44 -14.32 -0.07
C VAL A 179 4.47 -15.57 -0.94
N ARG A 180 3.70 -16.61 -0.59
CA ARG A 180 3.61 -17.81 -1.41
C ARG A 180 3.05 -17.50 -2.80
N LYS A 181 1.97 -16.71 -2.89
CA LYS A 181 1.41 -16.29 -4.19
C LYS A 181 2.44 -15.52 -5.01
N LEU A 182 3.04 -14.50 -4.41
CA LEU A 182 4.07 -13.68 -5.06
C LEU A 182 5.22 -14.53 -5.62
N VAL A 183 5.68 -15.57 -4.90
CA VAL A 183 6.74 -16.48 -5.37
C VAL A 183 6.28 -17.35 -6.53
N ILE A 184 5.02 -17.82 -6.51
CA ILE A 184 4.46 -18.62 -7.61
C ILE A 184 4.36 -17.75 -8.87
N ASP A 185 3.80 -16.56 -8.75
CA ASP A 185 3.59 -15.65 -9.87
C ASP A 185 4.94 -15.14 -10.42
N ALA A 186 5.90 -14.83 -9.54
CA ALA A 186 7.25 -14.47 -9.93
C ALA A 186 8.02 -15.59 -10.65
N ASN A 187 7.74 -16.87 -10.34
CA ASN A 187 8.36 -18.00 -11.04
C ASN A 187 7.77 -18.22 -12.44
N GLN A 188 6.52 -17.85 -12.67
CA GLN A 188 5.89 -17.90 -13.99
C GLN A 188 6.30 -16.70 -14.85
N PHE A 189 6.58 -15.56 -14.21
CA PHE A 189 6.97 -14.35 -14.89
C PHE A 189 8.41 -14.40 -15.42
N LYS A 190 8.57 -14.15 -16.72
CA LYS A 190 9.88 -13.94 -17.34
C LYS A 190 10.19 -12.45 -17.37
N LEU A 191 11.17 -12.04 -16.57
CA LEU A 191 11.67 -10.66 -16.57
C LEU A 191 11.99 -10.19 -18.00
N PHE A 192 11.32 -9.12 -18.42
CA PHE A 192 11.49 -8.46 -19.72
C PHE A 192 11.18 -9.33 -20.95
N SER A 193 10.35 -10.37 -20.81
CA SER A 193 9.82 -11.11 -21.95
C SER A 193 8.61 -10.39 -22.56
N ASN A 194 8.55 -10.30 -23.89
CA ASN A 194 7.39 -9.74 -24.63
C ASN A 194 6.10 -10.58 -24.52
N ASN A 195 6.14 -11.71 -23.80
CA ASN A 195 4.97 -12.56 -23.60
C ASN A 195 4.44 -12.28 -22.19
N VAL A 196 3.36 -11.49 -22.13
CA VAL A 196 2.47 -11.43 -20.97
C VAL A 196 1.99 -12.87 -20.74
N ILE A 197 2.36 -13.45 -19.61
CA ILE A 197 1.85 -14.76 -19.21
C ILE A 197 0.68 -14.45 -18.28
N ASP A 198 -0.52 -14.78 -18.76
CA ASP A 198 -1.79 -14.72 -18.04
C ASP A 198 -1.79 -15.59 -16.78
#